data_AF-A0AAU6QLJ4-F1
#
_entry.id   AF-A0AAU6QLJ4-F1
#
_cell.length_a   1.000
_cell.length_b   1.000
_cell.length_c   1.000
_cell.angle_alpha   90.00
_cell.angle_beta   90.00
_cell.angle_gamma   90.00
#
_symmetry.space_group_name_H-M   'P 1'
#
loop_
_entity.id
_entity.type
_entity.pdbx_description
1 polymer ?
#
loop_
_entity_poly.entity_id
_entity_poly.type
_entity_poly.pdbx_seq_one_letter_code
_entity_poly.pdbx_strand_id
1 'polypeptide(L)'
;MPEMAAFMAKLRSAFGDETIDEAVRRGKAGEPTFYAYENSRAIGTASPANENGWRVNADIRDRHYCPGCDGGCVGQGMGCKDWLKRTAGKENS
;
A
#
# COMPACT_ATOMS: atom_id res chain seq x y z
N MET A 1 8.06 -12.60 21.26
CA MET A 1 7.22 -12.54 20.06
C MET A 1 6.24 -13.71 20.03
N PRO A 2 5.31 -13.80 21.00
CA PRO A 2 4.36 -14.92 21.07
C PRO A 2 3.30 -14.88 19.96
N GLU A 3 2.79 -13.70 19.59
CA GLU A 3 1.76 -13.60 18.54
C GLU A 3 2.35 -13.94 17.18
N MET A 4 3.56 -13.46 16.90
CA MET A 4 4.26 -13.80 15.67
C MET A 4 4.56 -15.31 15.59
N ALA A 5 4.91 -15.97 16.70
CA ALA A 5 5.14 -17.41 16.70
C ALA A 5 3.88 -18.20 16.31
N ALA A 6 2.71 -17.81 16.85
CA ALA A 6 1.44 -18.41 16.50
C ALA A 6 1.06 -18.14 15.03
N PHE A 7 1.34 -16.94 14.52
CA PHE A 7 1.14 -16.62 13.11
C PHE A 7 2.06 -17.45 12.20
N MET A 8 3.33 -17.59 12.55
CA MET A 8 4.29 -18.42 11.82
C MET A 8 3.88 -19.89 11.78
N ALA A 9 3.28 -20.42 12.85
CA ALA A 9 2.73 -21.77 12.84
C ALA A 9 1.58 -21.92 11.83
N LYS A 10 0.69 -20.93 11.70
CA LYS A 10 -0.37 -20.92 10.69
C LYS A 10 0.19 -20.83 9.27
N LEU A 11 1.20 -19.98 9.05
CA LEU A 11 1.86 -19.86 7.75
C LEU A 11 2.54 -21.18 7.36
N ARG A 12 3.27 -21.80 8.27
CA ARG A 12 3.86 -23.12 8.05
C ARG A 12 2.83 -24.18 7.73
N SER A 13 1.72 -24.21 8.48
CA SER A 13 0.60 -25.11 8.19
C SER A 13 -0.03 -24.88 6.82
N ALA A 14 -0.02 -23.65 6.29
CA ALA A 14 -0.67 -23.31 5.04
C ALA A 14 0.25 -23.46 3.81
N PHE A 15 1.54 -23.14 3.97
CA PHE A 15 2.51 -23.01 2.87
C PHE A 15 3.68 -24.01 2.95
N GLY A 16 3.77 -24.77 4.03
CA GLY A 16 4.87 -25.69 4.31
C GLY A 16 6.06 -25.03 5.02
N ASP A 17 6.80 -25.84 5.77
CA ASP A 17 7.94 -25.37 6.57
C ASP A 17 9.05 -24.81 5.68
N GLU A 18 9.42 -25.52 4.61
CA GLU A 18 10.50 -25.14 3.70
C GLU A 18 10.28 -23.76 3.08
N THR A 19 9.06 -23.51 2.57
CA THR A 19 8.68 -22.22 1.97
C THR A 19 8.85 -21.07 2.95
N ILE A 20 8.38 -21.26 4.19
CA ILE A 20 8.39 -20.22 5.21
C ILE A 20 9.79 -19.99 5.76
N ASP A 21 10.55 -21.05 5.99
CA ASP A 21 11.93 -20.95 6.47
C ASP A 21 12.83 -20.29 5.42
N GLU A 22 12.62 -20.58 4.13
CA GLU A 22 13.30 -19.90 3.04
C GLU A 22 12.96 -18.40 2.97
N ALA A 23 11.67 -18.05 3.08
CA ALA A 23 11.24 -16.65 3.10
C ALA A 23 11.87 -15.87 4.28
N VAL A 24 11.92 -16.49 5.47
CA VAL A 24 12.57 -15.92 6.66
C VAL A 24 14.07 -15.78 6.46
N ARG A 25 14.74 -16.78 5.88
CA ARG A 25 16.18 -16.75 5.62
C ARG A 25 16.55 -15.61 4.67
N ARG A 26 15.83 -15.48 3.55
CA ARG A 26 15.99 -14.38 2.59
C ARG A 26 15.68 -13.02 3.22
N GLY A 27 14.61 -12.95 4.02
CA GLY A 27 14.26 -11.77 4.80
C GLY A 27 15.40 -11.30 5.71
N LYS A 28 16.02 -12.23 6.45
CA LYS A 28 17.17 -11.93 7.31
C LYS A 28 18.44 -11.57 6.52
N ALA A 29 18.56 -12.03 5.27
CA ALA A 29 19.69 -11.74 4.39
C ALA A 29 19.60 -10.36 3.70
N GLY A 30 18.52 -9.60 3.92
CA GLY A 30 18.35 -8.27 3.33
C GLY A 30 17.32 -8.22 2.20
N GLU A 31 16.73 -9.35 1.81
CA GLU A 31 15.72 -9.37 0.76
C GLU A 31 14.33 -9.01 1.33
N PRO A 32 13.51 -8.22 0.63
CA PRO A 32 12.19 -7.78 1.10
C PRO A 32 11.11 -8.88 1.02
N THR A 33 11.43 -10.11 1.43
CA THR A 33 10.55 -11.30 1.35
C THR A 33 9.86 -11.64 2.66
N PHE A 34 10.45 -11.23 3.79
CA PHE A 34 9.88 -11.46 5.12
C PHE A 34 10.27 -10.33 6.07
N TYR A 35 9.27 -9.79 6.77
CA TYR A 35 9.45 -8.80 7.82
C TYR A 35 8.41 -9.02 8.93
N ALA A 36 8.86 -8.98 10.17
CA ALA A 36 8.02 -9.03 11.35
C ALA A 36 8.47 -7.98 12.36
N TYR A 37 7.50 -7.28 12.97
CA TYR A 37 7.75 -6.31 14.03
C TYR A 37 6.75 -6.51 15.17
N GLU A 38 7.24 -6.83 16.35
CA GLU A 38 6.41 -7.04 17.55
C GLU A 38 7.18 -6.58 18.80
N ASN A 39 6.52 -5.83 19.68
CA ASN A 39 7.10 -5.33 20.93
C ASN A 39 8.47 -4.66 20.75
N SER A 40 8.56 -3.77 19.76
CA SER A 40 9.79 -3.03 19.42
C SER A 40 10.95 -3.89 18.91
N ARG A 41 10.69 -5.12 18.45
CA ARG A 41 11.69 -6.02 17.88
C ARG A 41 11.33 -6.31 16.43
N ALA A 42 12.27 -6.04 15.53
CA ALA A 42 12.15 -6.32 14.10
C ALA A 42 12.95 -7.58 13.73
N ILE A 43 12.44 -8.37 12.79
CA ILE A 43 13.16 -9.47 12.13
C ILE A 43 12.91 -9.39 10.63
N GLY A 44 13.97 -9.53 9.85
CA GLY A 44 13.92 -9.50 8.38
C GLY A 44 13.94 -8.08 7.81
N THR A 45 13.62 -7.96 6.52
CA THR A 45 13.71 -6.70 5.77
C THR A 45 12.34 -6.30 5.28
N ALA A 46 11.93 -5.09 5.67
CA ALA A 46 10.65 -4.52 5.24
C ALA A 46 10.66 -4.28 3.73
N SER A 47 9.56 -4.62 3.06
CA SER A 47 9.38 -4.26 1.67
C SER A 47 9.33 -2.73 1.52
N PRO A 48 9.93 -2.16 0.46
CA PRO A 48 9.88 -0.73 0.23
C PRO A 48 8.43 -0.27 0.08
N ALA A 49 8.04 0.77 0.83
CA ALA A 49 6.68 1.31 0.79
C ALA A 49 6.22 1.80 -0.61
N ASN A 50 7.16 1.97 -1.55
CA ASN A 50 6.91 2.58 -2.85
C ASN A 50 6.71 1.60 -4.03
N GLU A 51 7.00 0.31 -3.86
CA GLU A 51 7.00 -0.63 -5.00
C GLU A 51 5.58 -0.97 -5.47
N ASN A 52 4.59 -0.96 -4.56
CA ASN A 52 3.18 -1.22 -4.85
C ASN A 52 2.26 -0.01 -4.56
N GLY A 53 2.83 1.14 -4.23
CA GLY A 53 2.06 2.37 -4.03
C GLY A 53 1.63 2.95 -5.36
N TRP A 54 0.32 3.18 -5.57
CA TRP A 54 -0.15 4.03 -6.66
C TRP A 54 0.49 5.41 -6.51
N ARG A 55 1.50 5.72 -7.33
CA ARG A 55 2.14 7.02 -7.33
C ARG A 55 1.20 8.01 -8.01
N VAL A 56 0.41 8.73 -7.21
CA VAL A 56 -0.38 9.87 -7.68
C VAL A 56 0.59 10.99 -8.07
N ASN A 57 1.10 10.92 -9.30
CA ASN A 57 1.90 11.98 -9.92
C ASN A 57 1.00 12.91 -10.74
N ALA A 58 1.60 13.95 -11.34
CA ALA A 58 0.86 14.90 -12.16
C ALA A 58 0.15 14.21 -13.34
N ASP A 59 0.76 13.18 -13.94
CA ASP A 59 0.19 12.43 -15.07
C ASP A 59 -1.10 11.67 -14.69
N ILE A 60 -1.26 11.26 -13.42
CA ILE A 60 -2.52 10.68 -12.94
C ILE A 60 -3.63 11.74 -12.82
N ARG A 61 -3.27 12.99 -12.50
CA ARG A 61 -4.22 14.10 -12.42
C ARG A 61 -4.59 14.64 -13.80
N ASP A 62 -3.68 14.55 -14.78
CA ASP A 62 -3.87 15.00 -16.16
C ASP A 62 -4.77 14.09 -17.01
N ARG A 63 -5.24 12.95 -16.48
CA ARG A 63 -5.98 11.96 -17.25
C ARG A 63 -7.39 12.37 -17.70
N HIS A 64 -7.84 13.60 -17.41
CA HIS A 64 -9.11 14.19 -17.83
C HIS A 64 -10.25 13.15 -17.95
N TYR A 65 -10.43 12.33 -16.90
CA TYR A 65 -11.28 11.14 -16.95
C TYR A 65 -12.76 11.45 -17.24
N CYS A 66 -13.17 12.70 -17.06
CA CYS A 66 -14.52 13.19 -17.36
C CYS A 66 -14.43 14.54 -18.08
N PRO A 67 -15.32 14.82 -19.05
CA PRO A 67 -15.38 16.12 -19.72
C PRO A 67 -15.49 17.28 -18.71
N GLY A 68 -14.57 18.25 -18.81
CA GLY A 68 -14.53 19.43 -17.95
C GLY A 68 -13.90 19.23 -16.56
N CYS A 69 -13.42 18.03 -16.22
CA CYS A 69 -12.71 17.76 -14.97
C CYS A 69 -11.19 17.88 -15.14
N ASP A 70 -10.55 18.60 -14.23
CA ASP A 70 -9.09 18.80 -14.13
C ASP A 70 -8.37 17.70 -13.34
N GLY A 71 -9.09 16.64 -12.94
CA GLY A 71 -8.56 15.56 -12.13
C GLY A 71 -8.38 15.89 -10.64
N GLY A 72 -8.77 17.07 -10.19
CA GLY A 72 -8.70 17.47 -8.77
C GLY A 72 -9.54 16.61 -7.83
N CYS A 73 -10.51 15.86 -8.35
CA CYS A 73 -11.32 14.89 -7.60
C CYS A 73 -10.55 13.63 -7.16
N VAL A 74 -9.43 13.29 -7.81
CA VAL A 74 -8.68 12.06 -7.52
C VAL A 74 -8.14 12.10 -6.08
N GLY A 75 -8.48 11.07 -5.29
CA GLY A 75 -8.04 10.96 -3.89
C GLY A 75 -8.88 11.75 -2.87
N GLN A 76 -9.91 12.47 -3.30
CA GLN A 76 -10.81 13.23 -2.41
C GLN A 76 -12.00 12.39 -1.88
N GLY A 77 -12.10 11.12 -2.26
CA GLY A 77 -13.20 10.24 -1.86
C GLY A 77 -14.57 10.67 -2.42
N MET A 78 -14.60 11.44 -3.50
CA MET A 78 -15.83 11.95 -4.12
C MET A 78 -15.83 11.78 -5.64
N GLY A 79 -17.02 11.72 -6.23
CA GLY A 79 -17.17 11.58 -7.68
C GLY A 79 -16.88 12.87 -8.45
N CYS A 80 -16.45 12.75 -9.71
CA CYS A 80 -16.13 13.87 -10.60
C CYS A 80 -17.29 14.90 -10.70
N LYS A 81 -18.54 14.43 -10.73
CA LYS A 81 -19.72 15.31 -10.83
C LYS A 81 -19.89 16.22 -9.61
N ASP A 82 -19.58 15.72 -8.42
CA ASP A 82 -19.71 16.50 -7.18
C ASP A 82 -18.52 17.45 -7.00
N TRP A 83 -17.34 17.05 -7.47
CA TRP A 83 -16.17 17.92 -7.58
C TRP A 83 -16.47 19.14 -8.45
N LEU A 84 -16.98 18.94 -9.66
CA LEU A 84 -17.31 20.01 -10.61
C LEU A 84 -18.33 21.02 -10.06
N LYS A 85 -19.32 20.57 -9.29
CA LYS A 85 -20.27 21.47 -8.62
C LYS A 85 -19.61 22.35 -7.57
N ARG A 86 -18.65 21.81 -6.82
CA ARG A 86 -17.93 22.54 -5.76
C ARG A 86 -16.99 23.60 -6.34
N THR A 87 -16.29 23.29 -7.42
CA THR A 87 -15.35 24.24 -8.05
C THR A 87 -16.10 25.36 -8.77
N ALA A 88 -17.19 25.06 -9.49
CA ALA A 88 -18.04 26.07 -10.11
C ALA A 88 -18.69 27.04 -9.10
N GLY A 89 -18.94 26.59 -7.86
CA GLY A 89 -19.42 27.45 -6.78
C GLY A 89 -18.34 28.34 -6.15
N LYS A 90 -17.06 27.99 -6.29
CA LYS A 90 -15.92 28.76 -5.76
C LYS A 90 -15.46 29.87 -6.71
N GLU A 91 -15.63 29.72 -8.02
CA GLU A 91 -15.25 30.74 -9.01
C GLU A 91 -16.22 31.93 -9.07
N ASN A 92 -17.43 31.78 -8.52
CA ASN A 92 -18.48 32.79 -8.52
C ASN A 92 -18.64 33.54 -7.18
N SER A 93 -17.66 33.45 -6.28
CA SER A 93 -17.69 34.08 -4.95
C SER A 93 -16.48 34.95 -4.66
#